data_AF-A0A7C5C780-F1
#
_entry.id   AF-A0A7C5C780-F1
#
_cell.length_a   1.000
_cell.length_b   1.000
_cell.length_c   1.000
_cell.angle_alpha   90.00
_cell.angle_beta   90.00
_cell.angle_gamma   90.00
#
_symmetry.space_group_name_H-M   'P 1'
#
loop_
_entity.id
_entity.type
_entity.pdbx_description
1 polymer ?
#
loop_
_entity_poly.entity_id
_entity_poly.type
_entity_poly.pdbx_seq_one_letter_code
_entity_poly.pdbx_strand_id
1 'polypeptide(L)'
;MEKKDITYYEPKEEKINVITHAFGLVLSVVALVLLVVFASLEGTAKHIVSFSIYGASLIVLYSASTFYHYSKNPNLRKRLHILDHAAIY
;
A
#
# COMPACT_ATOMS: atom_id res chain seq x y z
N MET A 1 -1.59 -11.30 25.25
CA MET A 1 -1.43 -10.57 23.97
C MET A 1 -1.17 -9.12 24.32
N GLU A 2 0.07 -8.67 24.21
CA GLU A 2 0.47 -7.29 24.45
C GLU A 2 -0.41 -6.37 23.58
N LYS A 3 -1.08 -5.40 24.19
CA LYS A 3 -1.78 -4.36 23.41
C LYS A 3 -0.67 -3.55 22.74
N LYS A 4 -0.33 -3.89 21.49
CA LYS A 4 0.57 -3.06 20.68
C LYS A 4 -0.07 -1.67 20.63
N ASP A 5 0.53 -0.72 21.33
CA ASP A 5 0.04 0.64 21.41
C ASP A 5 -0.03 1.21 19.99
N ILE A 6 -1.17 1.81 19.67
CA ILE A 6 -1.39 2.39 18.34
C ILE A 6 -0.53 3.66 18.31
N THR A 7 0.50 3.69 17.47
CA THR A 7 1.35 4.87 17.33
C THR A 7 0.55 5.98 16.67
N TYR A 8 0.65 7.19 17.21
CA TYR A 8 0.15 8.42 16.59
C TYR A 8 1.33 9.32 16.32
N TYR A 9 1.43 9.82 15.10
CA TYR A 9 2.47 10.76 14.71
C TYR A 9 1.96 12.20 14.87
N GLU A 10 2.89 13.16 14.83
CA GLU A 10 2.54 14.57 14.79
C GLU A 10 1.57 14.85 13.62
N PRO A 11 0.56 15.73 13.77
CA PRO A 11 -0.46 15.94 12.73
C PRO A 11 0.12 16.32 11.35
N LYS A 12 1.26 17.02 11.33
CA LYS A 12 1.97 17.35 10.10
C LYS A 12 2.62 16.12 9.46
N GLU A 13 3.21 15.25 10.27
CA GLU A 13 3.82 13.99 9.82
C GLU A 13 2.76 13.04 9.28
N GLU A 14 1.63 12.87 9.98
CA GLU A 14 0.49 12.08 9.47
C GLU A 14 0.01 12.60 8.11
N LYS A 15 -0.07 13.93 7.95
CA LYS A 15 -0.48 14.52 6.67
C LYS A 15 0.53 14.21 5.56
N ILE A 16 1.83 14.31 5.85
CA ILE A 16 2.87 13.97 4.87
C ILE A 16 2.79 12.50 4.52
N ASN A 17 2.66 11.60 5.50
CA ASN A 17 2.52 10.16 5.28
C ASN A 17 1.29 9.85 4.41
N VAL A 18 0.11 10.42 4.70
CA VAL A 18 -1.07 10.23 3.83
C VAL A 18 -0.78 10.66 2.39
N ILE A 19 -0.14 11.82 2.19
CA ILE A 19 0.14 12.35 0.85
C ILE A 19 1.15 11.47 0.10
N THR A 20 2.26 11.09 0.73
CA THR A 20 3.30 10.28 0.09
C THR A 20 2.80 8.89 -0.23
N HIS A 21 2.05 8.24 0.67
CA HIS A 21 1.49 6.92 0.41
C HIS A 21 0.35 6.95 -0.61
N ALA A 22 -0.52 7.97 -0.59
CA ALA A 22 -1.56 8.12 -1.61
C ALA A 22 -0.95 8.36 -3.01
N PHE A 23 0.15 9.12 -3.08
CA PHE A 23 0.89 9.29 -4.32
C PHE A 23 1.53 7.96 -4.77
N GLY A 24 2.14 7.21 -3.86
CA GLY A 24 2.66 5.87 -4.11
C GLY A 24 1.58 4.89 -4.61
N LEU A 25 0.36 4.98 -4.08
CA LEU A 25 -0.78 4.18 -4.53
C LEU A 25 -1.13 4.47 -6.00
N VAL A 26 -1.25 5.75 -6.36
CA VAL A 26 -1.53 6.14 -7.75
C VAL A 26 -0.43 5.66 -8.69
N LEU A 27 0.84 5.86 -8.32
CA LEU A 27 1.97 5.37 -9.10
C LEU A 27 1.98 3.84 -9.23
N SER A 28 1.57 3.11 -8.19
CA SER A 28 1.50 1.65 -8.22
C SER A 28 0.47 1.13 -9.22
N VAL A 29 -0.69 1.79 -9.32
CA VAL A 29 -1.70 1.46 -10.35
C VAL A 29 -1.14 1.70 -11.75
N VAL A 30 -0.51 2.86 -11.98
CA VAL A 30 0.11 3.19 -13.28
C VAL A 30 1.20 2.19 -13.63
N ALA A 31 2.09 1.87 -12.68
CA ALA A 31 3.17 0.92 -12.87
C ALA A 31 2.65 -0.49 -13.18
N LEU A 32 1.61 -0.97 -12.47
CA LEU A 32 0.99 -2.26 -12.75
C LEU A 32 0.46 -2.33 -14.19
N VAL A 33 -0.26 -1.29 -14.63
CA VAL A 33 -0.78 -1.24 -16.01
C VAL A 33 0.35 -1.29 -17.02
N LEU A 34 1.39 -0.46 -16.85
CA LEU A 34 2.53 -0.43 -17.76
C LEU A 34 3.25 -1.78 -17.81
N LEU A 35 3.53 -2.40 -16.66
CA LEU A 35 4.20 -3.69 -16.59
C LEU A 35 3.39 -4.79 -17.28
N VAL A 36 2.08 -4.85 -17.06
CA VAL A 36 1.21 -5.86 -17.68
C VAL A 36 1.11 -5.64 -19.19
N VAL A 37 0.98 -4.39 -19.64
CA VAL A 37 0.95 -4.06 -21.08
C VAL A 37 2.25 -4.50 -21.75
N PHE A 38 3.42 -4.10 -21.24
CA PHE A 38 4.70 -4.50 -21.83
C PHE A 38 4.95 -6.01 -21.73
N ALA A 39 4.55 -6.66 -20.63
CA ALA A 39 4.63 -8.11 -20.52
C ALA A 39 3.71 -8.84 -21.51
N SER A 40 2.59 -8.25 -21.90
CA SER A 40 1.68 -8.81 -22.91
C SER A 40 2.21 -8.68 -24.34
N LEU A 41 3.03 -7.65 -24.61
CA LEU A 41 3.61 -7.40 -25.92
C LEU A 41 4.90 -8.19 -26.14
N GLU A 42 5.80 -8.15 -25.15
CA GLU A 42 7.19 -8.63 -25.31
C GLU A 42 7.55 -9.78 -24.36
N GLY A 43 6.66 -10.10 -23.41
CA GLY A 43 6.94 -11.00 -22.30
C GLY A 43 6.43 -12.42 -22.50
N THR A 44 6.24 -13.09 -21.37
CA THR A 44 5.68 -14.44 -21.30
C THR A 44 4.60 -14.47 -20.21
N ALA A 45 3.82 -15.55 -20.16
CA ALA A 45 2.82 -15.72 -19.09
C ALA A 45 3.42 -15.56 -17.68
N LYS A 46 4.69 -15.97 -17.47
CA LYS A 46 5.38 -15.77 -16.19
C LYS A 46 5.57 -14.29 -15.86
N HIS A 47 5.94 -13.45 -16.84
CA HIS A 47 6.06 -12.01 -16.63
C HIS A 47 4.72 -11.39 -16.25
N ILE A 48 3.65 -11.73 -16.97
CA ILE A 48 2.30 -11.22 -16.68
C ILE A 48 1.89 -11.58 -15.25
N VAL A 49 2.02 -12.84 -14.85
CA VAL A 49 1.64 -13.31 -13.52
C VAL A 49 2.49 -12.64 -12.44
N SER A 50 3.82 -12.67 -12.56
CA SER A 50 4.72 -12.11 -11.56
C SER A 50 4.55 -10.60 -11.40
N PHE A 51 4.42 -9.85 -12.50
CA PHE A 51 4.19 -8.40 -12.46
C PHE A 51 2.80 -8.06 -11.91
N SER A 52 1.78 -8.86 -12.22
CA SER A 52 0.44 -8.67 -11.66
C SER A 52 0.44 -8.84 -10.15
N ILE A 53 1.08 -9.90 -9.64
CA ILE A 53 1.21 -10.13 -8.19
C ILE A 53 1.98 -8.98 -7.56
N TYR A 54 3.14 -8.62 -8.10
CA TYR A 54 3.98 -7.56 -7.55
C TYR A 54 3.26 -6.20 -7.52
N GLY A 55 2.66 -5.78 -8.64
CA GLY A 55 1.93 -4.51 -8.71
C GLY A 55 0.68 -4.50 -7.83
N ALA A 56 -0.05 -5.61 -7.75
CA ALA A 56 -1.18 -5.72 -6.82
C ALA A 56 -0.74 -5.62 -5.35
N SER A 57 0.38 -6.25 -4.98
CA SER A 57 0.95 -6.12 -3.63
C SER A 57 1.30 -4.68 -3.29
N LEU A 58 1.89 -3.92 -4.23
CA LEU A 58 2.17 -2.49 -4.02
C LEU A 58 0.88 -1.66 -3.83
N ILE A 59 -0.16 -1.94 -4.61
CA ILE A 59 -1.47 -1.28 -4.44
C ILE A 59 -2.03 -1.57 -3.04
N VAL A 60 -1.97 -2.82 -2.58
CA VAL A 60 -2.43 -3.20 -1.24
C VAL A 60 -1.62 -2.49 -0.15
N LEU A 61 -0.28 -2.48 -0.27
CA LEU A 61 0.63 -1.80 0.66
C LEU A 61 0.32 -0.31 0.78
N TYR A 62 0.31 0.41 -0.35
CA TYR A 62 0.09 1.85 -0.30
C TYR A 62 -1.34 2.21 0.09
N SER A 63 -2.33 1.38 -0.23
CA SER A 63 -3.71 1.56 0.26
C SER A 63 -3.81 1.38 1.77
N ALA A 64 -3.24 0.30 2.30
CA ALA A 64 -3.25 0.00 3.73
C ALA A 64 -2.59 1.14 4.53
N SER A 65 -1.44 1.62 4.07
CA SER A 65 -0.70 2.71 4.70
C SER A 65 -1.43 4.05 4.64
N THR A 66 -1.98 4.39 3.47
CA THR A 66 -2.78 5.62 3.29
C THR A 66 -3.96 5.65 4.26
N PHE A 67 -4.70 4.55 4.36
CA PHE A 67 -5.84 4.48 5.27
C PHE A 67 -5.44 4.45 6.74
N TYR A 68 -4.33 3.78 7.08
CA TYR A 68 -3.79 3.76 8.44
C TYR A 68 -3.50 5.18 8.96
N HIS A 69 -2.72 5.95 8.20
CA HIS A 69 -2.35 7.32 8.56
C HIS A 69 -3.53 8.31 8.51
N TYR A 70 -4.49 8.06 7.62
CA TYR A 70 -5.70 8.88 7.53
C TYR A 70 -6.68 8.65 8.70
N SER A 71 -6.77 7.41 9.21
CA SER A 71 -7.79 7.02 10.19
C SER A 71 -7.67 7.77 11.52
N LYS A 72 -8.76 8.44 11.92
CA LYS A 72 -8.94 9.06 13.24
C LYS A 72 -9.68 8.17 14.23
N ASN A 73 -10.31 7.09 13.76
CA ASN A 73 -10.99 6.13 14.64
C ASN A 73 -9.96 5.13 15.22
N PRO A 74 -9.82 5.04 16.56
CA PRO A 74 -8.81 4.18 17.18
C PRO A 74 -8.96 2.69 16.86
N ASN A 75 -10.19 2.17 16.83
CA ASN A 75 -10.45 0.76 16.54
C ASN A 75 -10.11 0.40 15.10
N LEU A 76 -10.47 1.29 14.16
CA LEU A 76 -10.13 1.12 12.75
C LEU A 76 -8.62 1.25 12.52
N ARG A 77 -7.99 2.26 13.12
CA ARG A 77 -6.53 2.49 13.02
C ARG A 77 -5.75 1.28 13.49
N LYS A 78 -6.18 0.61 14.56
CA LYS A 78 -5.55 -0.63 15.05
C LYS A 78 -5.59 -1.76 14.02
N ARG A 79 -6.71 -1.96 13.33
CA ARG A 79 -6.84 -2.98 12.29
C ARG A 79 -5.99 -2.64 11.07
N LEU A 80 -6.00 -1.37 10.66
CA LEU A 80 -5.22 -0.87 9.54
C LEU A 80 -3.71 -0.93 9.81
N HIS A 81 -3.27 -0.69 11.05
CA HIS A 81 -1.87 -0.85 11.45
C HIS A 81 -1.36 -2.29 11.24
N ILE A 82 -2.19 -3.29 11.57
CA ILE A 82 -1.86 -4.70 11.33
C ILE A 82 -1.79 -4.98 9.83
N LEU A 83 -2.76 -4.47 9.06
CA LEU A 83 -2.79 -4.64 7.60
C LEU A 83 -1.59 -3.97 6.93
N ASP A 84 -1.26 -2.76 7.32
CA ASP A 84 -0.14 -1.96 6.81
C ASP A 84 1.20 -2.67 7.05
N HIS A 85 1.43 -3.14 8.28
CA HIS A 85 2.62 -3.93 8.59
C HIS A 85 2.65 -5.26 7.83
N ALA A 86 1.51 -5.95 7.72
CA ALA A 86 1.44 -7.22 6.99
C ALA A 86 1.71 -7.02 5.50
N ALA A 87 1.24 -5.93 4.91
CA ALA A 87 1.40 -5.67 3.47
C ALA A 87 2.85 -5.34 3.05
N ILE A 88 3.73 -5.03 4.00
CA ILE A 88 5.17 -4.81 3.76
C ILE A 88 5.93 -6.13 3.58
N TYR A 89 5.44 -7.25 4.13
CA TYR A 89 6.10 -8.57 4.09
C TYR A 89 5.45 -9.52 3.09
#